data_AF-A0AAU1A0L1-F1
#
_entry.id   AF-A0AAU1A0L1-F1
#
_cell.length_a   1.000
_cell.length_b   1.000
_cell.length_c   1.000
_cell.angle_alpha   90.00
_cell.angle_beta   90.00
_cell.angle_gamma   90.00
#
_symmetry.space_group_name_H-M   'P 1'
#
loop_
_entity.id
_entity.type
_entity.pdbx_description
1 polymer ?
#
loop_
_entity_poly.entity_id
_entity_poly.type
_entity_poly.pdbx_seq_one_letter_code
_entity_poly.pdbx_strand_id
1 'polypeptide(L)'
;MIENEAPDSHLPMLATPQAERLRSLVAESVRARFGAEEGLVLLGDAVERDGHLFPLANLALRCAEASEDDWPALVDAHFAALADASQGGEGAEELLAGTCLRLVPAGAAGPAAPVHAREVAEGLRLALALDGPDSVRLLTEEDVARAGADALWGAAQRALIRAPMRHEEVRLDGHPVLYSVYGDAHSVATKAVVLPEVVAEVTGRRMPDAGALVAVPTRHLLAFHPIVDGSAADALNDLATYAARAHDEGPGPLSPRVYWWHDGRLTSLTDIDDAARTVEQRPPRELVDVMQALRALDRAGRLASDGPPVPESDPESFDAALAQALAHAESDPDAARVETWDAWVAAQQRGAALFAHGKDGEPPADDGELEAGAAGGDPARAWLDAFYLTLVTRDRERTTRLCQVPLETLRGSAPVDDYVPHWIDVLQSHWLRRPVDDVVDRLVTTIKASHPDTATLAPKDFLNLVDYQPVALFHRLLTHDHEAFGEALAESLVQHAGYWGGSEAPRARVALGPLALACLAYDMDFPVRTDLPYLPRYLLNRQRLEGAAS
;
A
#
# COMPACT_ATOMS: atom_id res chain seq x y z
N MET A 1 0.20 45.43 -20.41
CA MET A 1 0.86 44.70 -19.32
C MET A 1 -0.25 44.07 -18.52
N ILE A 2 -0.43 42.76 -18.68
CA ILE A 2 -1.43 41.99 -17.93
C ILE A 2 -0.65 41.50 -16.72
N GLU A 3 -0.65 42.29 -15.64
CA GLU A 3 -0.04 41.89 -14.38
C GLU A 3 -0.93 40.80 -13.75
N ASN A 4 -0.31 39.65 -13.55
CA ASN A 4 -0.79 38.40 -12.96
C ASN A 4 -1.98 38.54 -11.97
N GLU A 5 -3.20 38.25 -12.44
CA GLU A 5 -4.40 38.03 -11.60
C GLU A 5 -4.43 36.60 -10.99
N ALA A 6 -3.29 35.93 -10.91
CA ALA A 6 -3.22 34.59 -10.35
C ALA A 6 -3.63 34.62 -8.86
N PRO A 7 -4.48 33.68 -8.41
CA PRO A 7 -4.76 33.50 -6.98
C PRO A 7 -3.47 33.23 -6.20
N ASP A 8 -3.36 33.77 -5.00
CA ASP A 8 -2.22 33.49 -4.11
C ASP A 8 -2.25 32.04 -3.60
N SER A 9 -1.09 31.38 -3.52
CA SER A 9 -0.98 29.97 -3.13
C SER A 9 -1.30 29.70 -1.66
N HIS A 10 -1.16 30.70 -0.79
CA HIS A 10 -1.42 30.60 0.65
C HIS A 10 -2.78 31.21 1.02
N LEU A 11 -3.22 32.23 0.28
CA LEU A 11 -4.49 32.93 0.45
C LEU A 11 -5.25 32.98 -0.89
N PRO A 12 -5.83 31.85 -1.36
CA PRO A 12 -6.45 31.74 -2.69
C PRO A 12 -7.67 32.63 -2.96
N MET A 13 -8.22 33.28 -1.93
CA MET A 13 -9.30 34.26 -2.05
C MET A 13 -8.83 35.66 -2.48
N LEU A 14 -7.51 35.89 -2.52
CA LEU A 14 -6.88 37.14 -2.94
C LEU A 14 -5.96 36.87 -4.13
N ALA A 15 -5.83 37.84 -5.04
CA ALA A 15 -4.76 37.80 -6.04
C ALA A 15 -3.38 37.97 -5.37
N THR A 16 -2.31 37.48 -6.01
CA THR A 16 -0.94 37.57 -5.44
C THR A 16 -0.56 38.97 -4.92
N PRO A 17 -0.77 40.08 -5.67
CA PRO A 17 -0.41 41.42 -5.18
C PRO A 17 -1.24 41.86 -3.97
N GLN A 18 -2.50 41.42 -3.91
CA GLN A 18 -3.42 41.70 -2.81
C GLN A 18 -3.00 40.95 -1.54
N ALA A 19 -2.64 39.68 -1.67
CA ALA A 19 -2.13 38.89 -0.55
C ALA A 19 -0.81 39.46 -0.01
N GLU A 20 0.11 39.91 -0.87
CA GLU A 20 1.35 40.59 -0.47
C GLU A 20 1.09 41.91 0.28
N ARG A 21 0.10 42.71 -0.17
CA ARG A 21 -0.33 43.92 0.55
C ARG A 21 -0.88 43.59 1.93
N LEU A 22 -1.75 42.58 2.03
CA LEU A 22 -2.30 42.14 3.32
C LEU A 22 -1.19 41.70 4.28
N ARG A 23 -0.25 40.85 3.81
CA ARG A 23 0.91 40.40 4.60
C ARG A 23 1.76 41.56 5.11
N SER A 24 1.93 42.60 4.29
CA SER A 24 2.67 43.80 4.67
C SER A 24 1.97 44.58 5.80
N LEU A 25 0.65 44.78 5.68
CA LEU A 25 -0.15 45.43 6.73
C LEU A 25 -0.17 44.62 8.03
N VAL A 26 -0.29 43.30 7.93
CA VAL A 26 -0.21 42.38 9.07
C VAL A 26 1.14 42.54 9.77
N ALA A 27 2.25 42.51 9.02
CA ALA A 27 3.57 42.67 9.58
C ALA A 27 3.75 44.03 10.29
N GLU A 28 3.20 45.11 9.74
CA GLU A 28 3.23 46.43 10.37
C GLU A 28 2.41 46.50 11.66
N SER A 29 1.15 46.07 11.62
CA SER A 29 0.24 46.07 12.78
C SER A 29 0.79 45.24 13.93
N VAL A 30 1.29 44.04 13.60
CA VAL A 30 1.89 43.12 14.57
C VAL A 30 3.17 43.71 15.19
N ARG A 31 4.08 44.30 14.38
CA ARG A 31 5.28 44.98 14.91
C ARG A 31 4.91 46.15 15.83
N ALA A 32 3.92 46.96 15.43
CA ALA A 32 3.48 48.11 16.20
C ALA A 32 2.88 47.71 17.55
N ARG A 33 2.13 46.60 17.58
CA ARG A 33 1.41 46.13 18.77
C ARG A 33 2.29 45.34 19.74
N PHE A 34 3.25 44.58 19.21
CA PHE A 34 3.96 43.57 19.99
C PHE A 34 5.47 43.82 20.13
N GLY A 35 6.03 44.84 19.48
CA GLY A 35 7.47 45.15 19.50
C GLY A 35 8.22 44.57 18.31
N ALA A 36 9.38 45.15 17.98
CA ALA A 36 10.06 44.91 16.71
C ALA A 36 10.98 43.67 16.66
N GLU A 37 11.38 43.06 17.77
CA GLU A 37 12.36 41.98 17.76
C GLU A 37 12.06 40.92 18.83
N GLU A 38 12.21 39.65 18.42
CA GLU A 38 12.02 38.38 19.15
C GLU A 38 10.62 37.72 19.10
N GLY A 39 10.47 36.71 18.24
CA GLY A 39 9.44 35.66 18.37
C GLY A 39 8.32 35.60 17.32
N LEU A 40 8.29 36.49 16.33
CA LEU A 40 7.23 36.53 15.30
C LEU A 40 7.65 35.89 13.97
N VAL A 41 6.85 34.95 13.46
CA VAL A 41 7.06 34.32 12.15
C VAL A 41 5.80 34.45 11.28
N LEU A 42 5.93 35.04 10.08
CA LEU A 42 4.87 35.09 9.09
C LEU A 42 4.98 33.86 8.18
N LEU A 43 3.96 32.98 8.19
CA LEU A 43 3.95 31.68 7.51
C LEU A 43 3.17 31.70 6.18
N GLY A 44 3.01 32.88 5.59
CA GLY A 44 2.24 33.09 4.35
C GLY A 44 0.73 33.20 4.58
N ASP A 45 0.11 32.21 5.22
CA ASP A 45 -1.32 32.13 5.55
C ASP A 45 -1.63 32.31 7.05
N ALA A 46 -0.62 32.47 7.89
CA ALA A 46 -0.76 32.64 9.33
C ALA A 46 0.38 33.46 9.92
N VAL A 47 0.16 34.00 11.12
CA VAL A 47 1.21 34.55 11.99
C VAL A 47 1.43 33.59 13.15
N GLU A 48 2.67 33.17 13.39
CA GLU A 48 3.05 32.38 14.56
C GLU A 48 3.82 33.24 15.56
N ARG A 49 3.45 33.13 16.85
CA ARG A 49 4.15 33.75 17.96
C ARG A 49 3.91 32.99 19.24
N ASP A 50 4.97 32.69 19.99
CA ASP A 50 4.89 32.14 21.35
C ASP A 50 3.95 30.89 21.46
N GLY A 51 3.83 30.10 20.38
CA GLY A 51 2.98 28.89 20.36
C GLY A 51 1.51 29.15 20.04
N HIS A 52 1.19 30.41 19.73
CA HIS A 52 -0.06 30.85 19.16
C HIS A 52 0.11 30.99 17.65
N LEU A 53 -0.81 30.39 16.93
CA LEU A 53 -0.99 30.60 15.51
C LEU A 53 -2.23 31.45 15.30
N PHE A 54 -2.10 32.48 14.48
CA PHE A 54 -3.19 33.34 14.05
C PHE A 54 -3.40 33.15 12.56
N PRO A 55 -4.29 32.22 12.15
CA PRO A 55 -4.71 32.07 10.76
C PRO A 55 -5.20 33.36 10.14
N LEU A 56 -4.73 33.66 8.93
CA LEU A 56 -5.13 34.85 8.18
C LEU A 56 -6.31 34.59 7.23
N ALA A 57 -6.80 33.36 7.11
CA ALA A 57 -7.84 32.99 6.14
C ALA A 57 -9.13 33.82 6.33
N ASN A 58 -9.64 33.94 7.56
CA ASN A 58 -10.84 34.74 7.84
C ASN A 58 -10.61 36.24 7.66
N LEU A 59 -9.41 36.73 7.98
CA LEU A 59 -9.03 38.12 7.73
C LEU A 59 -8.97 38.38 6.22
N ALA A 60 -8.37 37.49 5.45
CA ALA A 60 -8.26 37.58 4.00
C ALA A 60 -9.64 37.53 3.32
N LEU A 61 -10.55 36.68 3.79
CA LEU A 61 -11.94 36.64 3.30
C LEU A 61 -12.65 37.98 3.54
N ARG A 62 -12.53 38.56 4.74
CA ARG A 62 -13.08 39.89 5.05
C ARG A 62 -12.45 40.99 4.21
N CYS A 63 -11.15 40.91 3.96
CA CYS A 63 -10.43 41.83 3.09
C CYS A 63 -10.88 41.73 1.63
N ALA A 64 -11.16 40.52 1.13
CA ALA A 64 -11.67 40.29 -0.22
C ALA A 64 -13.06 40.91 -0.43
N GLU A 65 -13.87 41.01 0.63
CA GLU A 65 -15.20 41.63 0.61
C GLU A 65 -15.19 43.14 0.88
N ALA A 66 -14.03 43.73 1.23
CA ALA A 66 -13.89 45.13 1.62
C ALA A 66 -13.04 45.94 0.63
N SER A 67 -13.13 47.27 0.70
CA SER A 67 -12.21 48.14 -0.04
C SER A 67 -10.79 48.04 0.53
N GLU A 68 -9.76 48.08 -0.32
CA GLU A 68 -8.36 48.02 0.12
C GLU A 68 -7.95 49.19 1.03
N ASP A 69 -8.71 50.29 1.02
CA ASP A 69 -8.53 51.44 1.93
C ASP A 69 -8.97 51.12 3.36
N ASP A 70 -9.88 50.15 3.55
CA ASP A 70 -10.38 49.74 4.87
C ASP A 70 -9.51 48.65 5.53
N TRP A 71 -8.60 48.04 4.75
CA TRP A 71 -7.78 46.92 5.22
C TRP A 71 -6.93 47.22 6.46
N PRO A 72 -6.26 48.38 6.61
CA PRO A 72 -5.50 48.68 7.81
C PRO A 72 -6.35 48.59 9.08
N ALA A 73 -7.59 49.09 9.05
CA ALA A 73 -8.51 49.03 10.17
C ALA A 73 -9.00 47.60 10.45
N LEU A 74 -9.23 46.80 9.41
CA LEU A 74 -9.61 45.39 9.54
C LEU A 74 -8.49 44.57 10.19
N VAL A 75 -7.24 44.78 9.77
CA VAL A 75 -6.05 44.13 10.33
C VAL A 75 -5.87 44.50 11.81
N ASP A 76 -5.92 45.80 12.14
CA ASP A 76 -5.77 46.26 13.52
C ASP A 76 -6.87 45.70 14.43
N ALA A 77 -8.13 45.69 13.97
CA ALA A 77 -9.24 45.12 14.71
C ALA A 77 -9.08 43.61 14.95
N HIS A 78 -8.58 42.88 13.95
CA HIS A 78 -8.34 41.44 14.05
C HIS A 78 -7.28 41.12 15.10
N PHE A 79 -6.10 41.76 15.05
CA PHE A 79 -5.05 41.51 16.04
C PHE A 79 -5.36 42.08 17.43
N ALA A 80 -6.23 43.09 17.52
CA ALA A 80 -6.75 43.54 18.81
C ALA A 80 -7.59 42.46 19.49
N ALA A 81 -8.54 41.85 18.77
CA ALA A 81 -9.37 40.76 19.30
C ALA A 81 -8.56 39.51 19.65
N LEU A 82 -7.53 39.21 18.85
CA LEU A 82 -6.67 38.04 19.06
C LEU A 82 -5.77 38.13 20.30
N ALA A 83 -5.28 39.33 20.62
CA ALA A 83 -4.48 39.54 21.83
C ALA A 83 -5.28 39.29 23.12
N ASP A 84 -6.61 39.45 23.08
CA ASP A 84 -7.49 39.15 24.20
C ASP A 84 -7.81 37.64 24.26
N ALA A 85 -7.96 36.97 23.11
CA ALA A 85 -8.21 35.53 23.02
C ALA A 85 -6.98 34.66 23.39
N SER A 86 -5.76 35.21 23.28
CA SER A 86 -4.52 34.45 23.51
C SER A 86 -4.07 34.38 24.97
N GLN A 87 -4.70 35.09 25.92
CA GLN A 87 -4.24 35.10 27.32
C GLN A 87 -4.57 33.82 28.12
N GLY A 88 -5.40 32.94 27.56
CA GLY A 88 -5.90 31.75 28.26
C GLY A 88 -6.92 32.10 29.36
N GLY A 89 -7.25 31.11 30.20
CA GLY A 89 -8.21 31.26 31.31
C GLY A 89 -9.53 30.51 31.10
N GLU A 90 -9.60 29.67 30.08
CA GLU A 90 -10.73 28.81 29.76
C GLU A 90 -10.98 27.80 30.88
N GLY A 91 -12.26 27.56 31.15
CA GLY A 91 -12.69 26.54 32.10
C GLY A 91 -12.38 25.13 31.58
N ALA A 92 -12.38 24.14 32.49
CA ALA A 92 -12.13 22.74 32.11
C ALA A 92 -13.11 22.23 31.04
N GLU A 93 -14.39 22.63 31.10
CA GLU A 93 -15.41 22.24 30.14
C GLU A 93 -15.17 22.86 28.75
N GLU A 94 -14.76 24.13 28.70
CA GLU A 94 -14.41 24.83 27.46
C GLU A 94 -13.19 24.19 26.80
N LEU A 95 -12.15 23.87 27.59
CA LEU A 95 -10.97 23.16 27.11
C LEU A 95 -11.34 21.79 26.53
N LEU A 96 -12.19 21.01 27.21
CA LEU A 96 -12.62 19.69 26.72
C LEU A 96 -13.50 19.78 25.46
N ALA A 97 -14.26 20.85 25.30
CA ALA A 97 -15.12 21.05 24.13
C ALA A 97 -14.35 21.51 22.88
N GLY A 98 -13.33 22.37 23.05
CA GLY A 98 -12.57 22.97 21.95
C GLY A 98 -11.23 22.30 21.65
N THR A 99 -10.78 21.33 22.45
CA THR A 99 -9.45 20.73 22.26
C THR A 99 -9.37 19.88 20.99
N CYS A 100 -8.25 20.02 20.28
CA CYS A 100 -7.92 19.23 19.10
C CYS A 100 -6.47 18.72 19.17
N LEU A 101 -6.19 17.72 18.34
CA LEU A 101 -4.83 17.22 18.12
C LEU A 101 -4.21 17.96 16.95
N ARG A 102 -2.91 18.25 17.06
CA ARG A 102 -2.17 18.93 16.01
C ARG A 102 -0.77 18.36 15.83
N LEU A 103 -0.44 18.02 14.58
CA LEU A 103 0.95 17.80 14.19
C LEU A 103 1.71 19.13 14.17
N VAL A 104 2.91 19.12 14.76
CA VAL A 104 3.85 20.23 14.78
C VAL A 104 5.23 19.75 14.36
N PRO A 105 6.05 20.61 13.72
CA PRO A 105 7.43 20.25 13.36
C PRO A 105 8.28 19.96 14.61
N ALA A 106 9.19 19.00 14.52
CA ALA A 106 10.08 18.65 15.64
C ALA A 106 10.98 19.81 16.10
N GLY A 107 11.34 20.71 15.19
CA GLY A 107 12.19 21.88 15.43
C GLY A 107 11.51 23.08 16.09
N ALA A 108 10.24 22.98 16.48
CA ALA A 108 9.55 24.02 17.25
C ALA A 108 10.14 24.12 18.68
N ALA A 109 11.32 24.73 18.79
CA ALA A 109 12.04 24.98 20.03
C ALA A 109 11.85 26.44 20.46
N GLY A 110 11.70 26.66 21.77
CA GLY A 110 11.48 27.98 22.36
C GLY A 110 10.59 27.91 23.61
N PRO A 111 10.30 29.05 24.27
CA PRO A 111 9.38 29.15 25.42
C PRO A 111 7.95 28.70 25.10
N ALA A 112 7.64 28.49 23.82
CA ALA A 112 6.39 28.06 23.24
C ALA A 112 6.31 26.56 22.87
N ALA A 113 7.38 25.80 23.16
CA ALA A 113 7.41 24.38 22.81
C ALA A 113 6.21 23.66 23.47
N PRO A 114 5.43 22.87 22.71
CA PRO A 114 4.20 22.30 23.23
C PRO A 114 4.48 21.42 24.43
N VAL A 115 3.85 21.81 25.54
CA VAL A 115 3.83 21.02 26.76
C VAL A 115 3.10 19.72 26.45
N HIS A 116 3.68 18.58 26.83
CA HIS A 116 3.17 17.23 26.54
C HIS A 116 3.13 16.81 25.07
N ALA A 117 3.85 17.48 24.17
CA ALA A 117 3.95 17.00 22.79
C ALA A 117 4.67 15.64 22.72
N ARG A 118 3.99 14.66 22.11
CA ARG A 118 4.45 13.29 21.92
C ARG A 118 5.12 13.16 20.55
N GLU A 119 6.25 12.49 20.48
CA GLU A 119 6.86 12.15 19.20
C GLU A 119 5.97 11.14 18.45
N VAL A 120 5.66 11.43 17.19
CA VAL A 120 4.88 10.54 16.32
C VAL A 120 5.80 9.81 15.36
N ALA A 121 6.71 10.56 14.75
CA ALA A 121 7.72 10.10 13.83
C ALA A 121 8.84 11.13 13.78
N GLU A 122 9.96 10.79 13.14
CA GLU A 122 11.05 11.74 12.93
C GLU A 122 10.55 13.00 12.22
N GLY A 123 10.83 14.18 12.80
CA GLY A 123 10.36 15.46 12.27
C GLY A 123 8.93 15.85 12.67
N LEU A 124 8.16 14.97 13.34
CA LEU A 124 6.76 15.19 13.67
C LEU A 124 6.44 14.92 15.14
N ARG A 125 5.81 15.91 15.79
CA ARG A 125 5.28 15.77 17.15
C ARG A 125 3.79 16.05 17.15
N LEU A 126 3.07 15.42 18.07
CA LEU A 126 1.64 15.60 18.30
C LEU A 126 1.41 16.36 19.58
N ALA A 127 0.72 17.49 19.49
CA ALA A 127 0.40 18.36 20.61
C ALA A 127 -1.12 18.49 20.79
N LEU A 128 -1.52 18.84 22.02
CA LEU A 128 -2.85 19.33 22.30
C LEU A 128 -2.93 20.82 21.96
N ALA A 129 -3.96 21.22 21.24
CA ALA A 129 -4.26 22.60 20.95
C ALA A 129 -5.73 22.91 21.28
N LEU A 130 -6.02 24.19 21.40
CA LEU A 130 -7.36 24.75 21.37
C LEU A 130 -7.56 25.42 20.01
N ASP A 131 -8.55 24.96 19.26
CA ASP A 131 -8.89 25.51 17.94
C ASP A 131 -10.03 26.53 18.10
N GLY A 132 -9.71 27.80 17.89
CA GLY A 132 -10.65 28.91 17.93
C GLY A 132 -10.92 29.47 16.52
N PRO A 133 -11.92 30.35 16.36
CA PRO A 133 -12.32 30.85 15.04
C PRO A 133 -11.18 31.53 14.26
N ASP A 134 -10.35 32.31 14.94
CA ASP A 134 -9.25 33.09 14.35
C ASP A 134 -7.89 32.79 15.02
N SER A 135 -7.84 31.82 15.94
CA SER A 135 -6.63 31.52 16.72
C SER A 135 -6.52 30.03 17.01
N VAL A 136 -5.32 29.48 16.84
CA VAL A 136 -4.97 28.16 17.36
C VAL A 136 -3.88 28.33 18.41
N ARG A 137 -4.13 27.80 19.61
CA ARG A 137 -3.20 27.92 20.74
C ARG A 137 -2.80 26.54 21.24
N LEU A 138 -1.50 26.29 21.37
CA LEU A 138 -1.02 25.08 22.05
C LEU A 138 -1.38 25.14 23.54
N LEU A 139 -1.86 24.03 24.10
CA LEU A 139 -2.23 23.98 25.51
C LEU A 139 -0.99 24.02 26.41
N THR A 140 -1.08 24.78 27.50
CA THR A 140 -0.01 24.92 28.50
C THR A 140 -0.11 23.85 29.59
N GLU A 141 0.90 23.75 30.47
CA GLU A 141 0.82 22.89 31.67
C GLU A 141 -0.39 23.23 32.54
N GLU A 142 -0.71 24.52 32.66
CA GLU A 142 -1.82 24.97 33.50
C GLU A 142 -3.18 24.55 32.93
N ASP A 143 -3.35 24.66 31.61
CA ASP A 143 -4.57 24.20 30.92
C ASP A 143 -4.77 22.70 31.08
N VAL A 144 -3.68 21.94 30.90
CA VAL A 144 -3.70 20.47 31.06
C VAL A 144 -3.98 20.07 32.49
N ALA A 145 -3.42 20.77 33.47
CA ALA A 145 -3.71 20.54 34.89
C ALA A 145 -5.17 20.85 35.25
N ARG A 146 -5.79 21.84 34.59
CA ARG A 146 -7.17 22.27 34.86
C ARG A 146 -8.22 21.27 34.36
N ALA A 147 -8.03 20.71 33.16
CA ALA A 147 -9.00 19.79 32.54
C ALA A 147 -8.62 18.31 32.66
N GLY A 148 -7.36 18.00 32.97
CA GLY A 148 -6.82 16.65 33.06
C GLY A 148 -6.35 16.10 31.70
N ALA A 149 -5.11 15.60 31.67
CA ALA A 149 -4.47 15.14 30.43
C ALA A 149 -5.26 14.05 29.70
N ASP A 150 -5.64 12.96 30.36
CA ASP A 150 -6.33 11.83 29.70
C ASP A 150 -7.68 12.25 29.10
N ALA A 151 -8.40 13.14 29.79
CA ALA A 151 -9.68 13.67 29.32
C ALA A 151 -9.50 14.53 28.06
N LEU A 152 -8.48 15.40 28.04
CA LEU A 152 -8.12 16.22 26.88
C LEU A 152 -7.69 15.35 25.69
N TRP A 153 -6.77 14.41 25.89
CA TRP A 153 -6.32 13.49 24.83
C TRP A 153 -7.48 12.69 24.24
N GLY A 154 -8.36 12.15 25.09
CA GLY A 154 -9.54 11.43 24.63
C GLY A 154 -10.54 12.31 23.88
N ALA A 155 -10.76 13.55 24.33
CA ALA A 155 -11.63 14.51 23.65
C ALA A 155 -11.07 14.91 22.28
N ALA A 156 -9.78 15.25 22.23
CA ALA A 156 -9.08 15.65 21.02
C ALA A 156 -9.02 14.52 19.97
N GLN A 157 -8.81 13.26 20.39
CA GLN A 157 -8.86 12.10 19.49
C GLN A 157 -10.25 11.90 18.89
N ARG A 158 -11.33 12.03 19.69
CA ARG A 158 -12.71 11.97 19.19
C ARG A 158 -13.05 13.13 18.25
N ALA A 159 -12.47 14.31 18.48
CA ALA A 159 -12.61 15.44 17.57
C ALA A 159 -11.92 15.16 16.24
N LEU A 160 -10.70 14.63 16.25
CA LEU A 160 -9.92 14.29 15.05
C LEU A 160 -10.63 13.29 14.12
N ILE A 161 -11.20 12.22 14.70
CA ILE A 161 -11.93 11.20 13.94
C ILE A 161 -13.18 11.82 13.26
N ARG A 162 -13.89 12.71 13.95
CA ARG A 162 -15.12 13.34 13.45
C ARG A 162 -14.89 14.56 12.55
N ALA A 163 -13.67 15.11 12.54
CA ALA A 163 -13.35 16.28 11.75
C ALA A 163 -13.57 15.99 10.26
N PRO A 164 -14.31 16.86 9.52
CA PRO A 164 -14.54 16.66 8.11
C PRO A 164 -13.23 16.75 7.31
N MET A 165 -13.16 16.01 6.22
CA MET A 165 -12.07 16.10 5.25
C MET A 165 -12.61 16.04 3.82
N ARG A 166 -11.85 16.60 2.90
CA ARG A 166 -11.99 16.39 1.46
C ARG A 166 -10.83 15.51 1.01
N HIS A 167 -11.03 14.81 -0.09
CA HIS A 167 -9.99 13.99 -0.69
C HIS A 167 -10.11 13.98 -2.20
N GLU A 168 -9.00 13.69 -2.86
CA GLU A 168 -8.94 13.46 -4.29
C GLU A 168 -7.94 12.34 -4.61
N GLU A 169 -8.18 11.67 -5.73
CA GLU A 169 -7.26 10.70 -6.30
C GLU A 169 -6.37 11.41 -7.32
N VAL A 170 -5.09 11.48 -7.04
CA VAL A 170 -4.07 12.03 -7.95
C VAL A 170 -3.63 10.90 -8.87
N ARG A 171 -4.07 10.97 -10.14
CA ARG A 171 -3.69 10.03 -11.20
C ARG A 171 -2.83 10.75 -12.23
N LEU A 172 -1.60 10.28 -12.42
CA LEU A 172 -0.71 10.71 -13.50
C LEU A 172 -0.48 9.51 -14.43
N ASP A 173 -0.47 9.74 -15.74
CA ASP A 173 -0.34 8.68 -16.74
C ASP A 173 0.97 7.91 -16.52
N GLY A 174 0.87 6.59 -16.31
CA GLY A 174 2.03 5.73 -16.05
C GLY A 174 2.56 5.77 -14.60
N HIS A 175 1.87 6.46 -13.69
CA HIS A 175 2.23 6.54 -12.27
C HIS A 175 1.18 5.88 -11.37
N PRO A 176 1.56 5.42 -10.17
CA PRO A 176 0.63 4.90 -9.17
C PRO A 176 -0.35 5.98 -8.70
N VAL A 177 -1.54 5.55 -8.26
CA VAL A 177 -2.53 6.44 -7.67
C VAL A 177 -2.04 6.91 -6.31
N LEU A 178 -2.00 8.23 -6.09
CA LEU A 178 -1.81 8.82 -4.77
C LEU A 178 -3.14 9.38 -4.27
N TYR A 179 -3.40 9.24 -2.97
CA TYR A 179 -4.56 9.84 -2.33
C TYR A 179 -4.14 11.10 -1.61
N SER A 180 -4.77 12.23 -1.94
CA SER A 180 -4.56 13.51 -1.30
C SER A 180 -5.77 13.84 -0.42
N VAL A 181 -5.53 14.16 0.85
CA VAL A 181 -6.52 14.52 1.86
C VAL A 181 -6.23 15.93 2.34
N TYR A 182 -7.22 16.81 2.19
CA TYR A 182 -7.11 18.22 2.49
C TYR A 182 -8.42 18.78 3.08
N GLY A 183 -8.38 20.00 3.60
CA GLY A 183 -9.58 20.65 4.10
C GLY A 183 -9.29 22.03 4.65
N ASP A 184 -10.37 22.75 4.97
CA ASP A 184 -10.31 24.15 5.39
C ASP A 184 -9.82 24.30 6.86
N ALA A 185 -9.75 23.18 7.60
CA ALA A 185 -9.24 23.14 8.97
C ALA A 185 -7.71 23.05 9.02
N HIS A 186 -7.07 23.83 9.90
CA HIS A 186 -5.60 23.93 10.04
C HIS A 186 -4.94 22.69 10.69
N SER A 187 -5.59 21.53 10.63
CA SER A 187 -5.23 20.30 11.34
C SER A 187 -5.48 19.03 10.52
N VAL A 188 -5.90 19.11 9.24
CA VAL A 188 -6.22 17.93 8.42
C VAL A 188 -5.07 16.93 8.35
N ALA A 189 -3.81 17.40 8.24
CA ALA A 189 -2.64 16.52 8.20
C ALA A 189 -2.52 15.62 9.45
N THR A 190 -3.08 16.05 10.59
CA THR A 190 -3.09 15.27 11.83
C THR A 190 -3.87 13.95 11.69
N LYS A 191 -4.73 13.83 10.69
CA LYS A 191 -5.42 12.58 10.38
C LYS A 191 -4.46 11.44 10.03
N ALA A 192 -3.19 11.70 9.76
CA ALA A 192 -2.14 10.68 9.66
C ALA A 192 -2.04 9.78 10.91
N VAL A 193 -2.46 10.26 12.08
CA VAL A 193 -2.47 9.49 13.34
C VAL A 193 -3.63 8.48 13.40
N VAL A 194 -4.67 8.69 12.60
CA VAL A 194 -5.86 7.81 12.44
C VAL A 194 -5.97 7.34 10.99
N LEU A 195 -4.82 6.98 10.41
CA LEU A 195 -4.72 6.65 9.00
C LEU A 195 -5.60 5.46 8.58
N PRO A 196 -5.80 4.38 9.37
CA PRO A 196 -6.71 3.30 9.00
C PRO A 196 -8.14 3.77 8.72
N GLU A 197 -8.65 4.70 9.54
CA GLU A 197 -9.96 5.31 9.36
C GLU A 197 -10.00 6.16 8.09
N VAL A 198 -8.93 6.91 7.81
CA VAL A 198 -8.79 7.71 6.57
C VAL A 198 -8.77 6.82 5.34
N VAL A 199 -7.98 5.73 5.34
CA VAL A 199 -7.89 4.79 4.23
C VAL A 199 -9.25 4.15 3.98
N ALA A 200 -9.97 3.74 5.03
CA ALA A 200 -11.30 3.15 4.91
C ALA A 200 -12.31 4.14 4.31
N GLU A 201 -12.30 5.40 4.74
CA GLU A 201 -13.21 6.43 4.21
C GLU A 201 -12.90 6.82 2.77
N VAL A 202 -11.61 6.98 2.42
CA VAL A 202 -11.15 7.47 1.12
C VAL A 202 -11.18 6.37 0.04
N THR A 203 -10.76 5.15 0.38
CA THR A 203 -10.61 4.06 -0.60
C THR A 203 -11.78 3.07 -0.59
N GLY A 204 -12.62 3.10 0.45
CA GLY A 204 -13.65 2.08 0.69
C GLY A 204 -13.09 0.71 1.10
N ARG A 205 -11.78 0.59 1.31
CA ARG A 205 -11.09 -0.65 1.68
C ARG A 205 -10.41 -0.53 3.03
N ARG A 206 -10.26 -1.66 3.74
CA ARG A 206 -9.46 -1.70 4.97
C ARG A 206 -7.99 -1.38 4.67
N MET A 207 -7.29 -0.87 5.68
CA MET A 207 -5.84 -0.73 5.63
C MET A 207 -5.16 -2.07 5.29
N PRO A 208 -4.26 -2.12 4.28
CA PRO A 208 -3.50 -3.33 3.97
C PRO A 208 -2.59 -3.73 5.13
N ASP A 209 -2.26 -5.03 5.24
CA ASP A 209 -1.34 -5.52 6.28
C ASP A 209 0.06 -4.91 6.14
N ALA A 210 0.55 -4.73 4.91
CA ALA A 210 1.80 -4.04 4.62
C ALA A 210 1.75 -2.51 4.92
N GLY A 211 0.58 -1.99 5.27
CA GLY A 211 0.38 -0.60 5.63
C GLY A 211 0.31 0.36 4.43
N ALA A 212 0.85 1.56 4.60
CA ALA A 212 0.79 2.63 3.61
C ALA A 212 2.04 3.50 3.62
N LEU A 213 2.39 4.04 2.46
CA LEU A 213 3.32 5.16 2.33
C LEU A 213 2.56 6.46 2.61
N VAL A 214 3.15 7.38 3.37
CA VAL A 214 2.48 8.56 3.90
C VAL A 214 3.39 9.77 3.82
N ALA A 215 2.85 10.93 3.45
CA ALA A 215 3.52 12.22 3.55
C ALA A 215 2.57 13.25 4.18
N VAL A 216 3.13 14.12 5.02
CA VAL A 216 2.41 15.25 5.64
C VAL A 216 3.20 16.55 5.41
N PRO A 217 3.28 17.00 4.14
CA PRO A 217 4.12 18.14 3.74
C PRO A 217 3.73 19.44 4.45
N THR A 218 2.43 19.67 4.63
CA THR A 218 1.90 20.86 5.30
C THR A 218 0.81 20.46 6.27
N ARG A 219 0.44 21.37 7.18
CA ARG A 219 -0.66 21.14 8.14
C ARG A 219 -2.04 20.90 7.49
N HIS A 220 -2.17 21.29 6.23
CA HIS A 220 -3.41 21.24 5.45
C HIS A 220 -3.48 20.04 4.51
N LEU A 221 -2.40 19.27 4.39
CA LEU A 221 -2.25 18.23 3.39
C LEU A 221 -1.66 16.95 3.99
N LEU A 222 -2.41 15.86 3.83
CA LEU A 222 -1.96 14.48 4.03
C LEU A 222 -2.04 13.78 2.67
N ALA A 223 -0.94 13.18 2.23
CA ALA A 223 -0.94 12.32 1.06
C ALA A 223 -0.52 10.90 1.44
N PHE A 224 -1.12 9.89 0.82
CA PHE A 224 -0.76 8.50 1.09
C PHE A 224 -0.99 7.58 -0.11
N HIS A 225 -0.34 6.41 -0.05
CA HIS A 225 -0.52 5.32 -1.00
C HIS A 225 -0.56 3.99 -0.23
N PRO A 226 -1.70 3.26 -0.23
CA PRO A 226 -1.80 1.93 0.38
C PRO A 226 -0.87 0.93 -0.32
N ILE A 227 -0.15 0.11 0.45
CA ILE A 227 0.78 -0.88 -0.10
C ILE A 227 0.01 -2.17 -0.37
N VAL A 228 -0.43 -2.35 -1.62
CA VAL A 228 -1.27 -3.50 -2.04
C VAL A 228 -0.64 -4.33 -3.17
N ASP A 229 0.24 -3.74 -3.97
CA ASP A 229 0.82 -4.35 -5.16
C ASP A 229 2.22 -3.78 -5.46
N GLY A 230 2.76 -4.13 -6.64
CA GLY A 230 4.08 -3.73 -7.09
C GLY A 230 4.27 -2.22 -7.32
N SER A 231 3.19 -1.44 -7.36
CA SER A 231 3.23 0.01 -7.61
C SER A 231 3.81 0.80 -6.43
N ALA A 232 3.87 0.21 -5.23
CA ALA A 232 4.39 0.86 -4.02
C ALA A 232 5.83 1.40 -4.17
N ALA A 233 6.68 0.70 -4.93
CA ALA A 233 8.06 1.13 -5.16
C ALA A 233 8.14 2.42 -5.99
N ASP A 234 7.28 2.55 -7.01
CA ASP A 234 7.19 3.76 -7.84
C ASP A 234 6.49 4.87 -7.05
N ALA A 235 5.46 4.53 -6.26
CA ALA A 235 4.70 5.46 -5.43
C ALA A 235 5.58 6.12 -4.35
N LEU A 236 6.58 5.43 -3.82
CA LEU A 236 7.54 6.00 -2.87
C LEU A 236 8.27 7.21 -3.47
N ASN A 237 8.73 7.10 -4.72
CA ASN A 237 9.46 8.17 -5.40
C ASN A 237 8.53 9.33 -5.79
N ASP A 238 7.33 9.01 -6.26
CA ASP A 238 6.32 10.00 -6.61
C ASP A 238 5.86 10.79 -5.37
N LEU A 239 5.60 10.09 -4.27
CA LEU A 239 5.20 10.71 -3.01
C LEU A 239 6.32 11.56 -2.42
N ALA A 240 7.59 11.15 -2.55
CA ALA A 240 8.73 11.96 -2.13
C ALA A 240 8.85 13.27 -2.93
N THR A 241 8.71 13.19 -4.25
CA THR A 241 8.74 14.36 -5.14
C THR A 241 7.57 15.30 -4.84
N TYR A 242 6.37 14.73 -4.67
CA TYR A 242 5.16 15.46 -4.31
C TYR A 242 5.30 16.16 -2.96
N ALA A 243 5.77 15.44 -1.94
CA ALA A 243 5.93 15.95 -0.58
C ALA A 243 6.94 17.10 -0.51
N ALA A 244 8.11 16.95 -1.14
CA ALA A 244 9.13 18.00 -1.15
C ALA A 244 8.59 19.30 -1.76
N ARG A 245 7.92 19.20 -2.93
CA ARG A 245 7.33 20.37 -3.58
C ARG A 245 6.23 21.01 -2.74
N ALA A 246 5.31 20.21 -2.21
CA ALA A 246 4.19 20.70 -1.40
C ALA A 246 4.66 21.32 -0.08
N HIS A 247 5.75 20.82 0.51
CA HIS A 247 6.37 21.39 1.70
C HIS A 247 6.99 22.76 1.42
N ASP A 248 7.70 22.91 0.30
CA ASP A 248 8.42 24.14 -0.04
C ASP A 248 7.50 25.26 -0.54
N GLU A 249 6.47 24.91 -1.31
CA GLU A 249 5.54 25.87 -1.93
C GLU A 249 4.27 26.10 -1.10
N GLY A 250 3.94 25.18 -0.19
CA GLY A 250 2.66 25.15 0.50
C GLY A 250 2.59 25.94 1.81
N PRO A 251 1.40 26.38 2.22
CA PRO A 251 1.20 27.06 3.50
C PRO A 251 1.40 26.14 4.70
N GLY A 252 2.12 26.62 5.71
CA GLY A 252 2.27 25.90 6.97
C GLY A 252 3.04 24.58 6.86
N PRO A 253 4.33 24.62 6.47
CA PRO A 253 5.16 23.45 6.31
C PRO A 253 5.24 22.63 7.61
N LEU A 254 5.19 21.30 7.47
CA LEU A 254 5.34 20.35 8.57
C LEU A 254 6.57 19.47 8.38
N SER A 255 6.56 18.61 7.35
CA SER A 255 7.67 17.70 7.08
C SER A 255 7.74 17.35 5.60
N PRO A 256 8.90 17.50 4.93
CA PRO A 256 9.07 17.08 3.54
C PRO A 256 9.28 15.55 3.42
N ARG A 257 9.26 14.80 4.53
CA ARG A 257 9.62 13.38 4.57
C ARG A 257 8.46 12.50 4.14
N VAL A 258 8.82 11.35 3.58
CA VAL A 258 7.92 10.20 3.42
C VAL A 258 8.08 9.28 4.63
N TYR A 259 6.97 8.68 5.04
CA TYR A 259 6.86 7.76 6.15
C TYR A 259 6.22 6.45 5.69
N TRP A 260 6.56 5.36 6.34
CA TRP A 260 5.83 4.10 6.28
C TRP A 260 4.95 3.98 7.51
N TRP A 261 3.64 3.97 7.30
CA TRP A 261 2.69 3.57 8.32
C TRP A 261 2.59 2.05 8.33
N HIS A 262 2.91 1.42 9.45
CA HIS A 262 2.78 -0.03 9.65
C HIS A 262 2.52 -0.33 11.13
N ASP A 263 1.51 -1.14 11.42
CA ASP A 263 1.10 -1.54 12.78
C ASP A 263 1.01 -0.36 13.78
N GLY A 264 0.34 0.73 13.36
CA GLY A 264 0.13 1.91 14.19
C GLY A 264 1.35 2.81 14.39
N ARG A 265 2.45 2.57 13.65
CA ARG A 265 3.69 3.35 13.74
C ARG A 265 4.01 4.03 12.41
N LEU A 266 4.52 5.26 12.48
CA LEU A 266 5.06 6.00 11.34
C LEU A 266 6.59 6.00 11.41
N THR A 267 7.23 5.30 10.49
CA THR A 267 8.70 5.24 10.38
C THR A 267 9.15 6.10 9.22
N SER A 268 10.09 7.03 9.44
CA SER A 268 10.59 7.86 8.32
C SER A 268 11.37 7.00 7.34
N LEU A 269 11.09 7.20 6.04
CA LEU A 269 11.81 6.58 4.93
C LEU A 269 12.78 7.56 4.28
N THR A 270 12.76 8.82 4.69
CA THR A 270 13.54 9.87 4.06
C THR A 270 14.64 10.31 5.01
N ASP A 271 15.88 10.25 4.53
CA ASP A 271 17.04 10.82 5.20
C ASP A 271 17.38 12.17 4.56
N ILE A 272 17.56 13.20 5.39
CA ILE A 272 17.80 14.57 4.96
C ILE A 272 19.14 15.01 5.52
N ASP A 273 20.11 15.20 4.63
CA ASP A 273 21.41 15.79 4.96
C ASP A 273 21.39 17.27 4.61
N ASP A 274 21.15 18.11 5.62
CA ASP A 274 21.12 19.57 5.48
C ASP A 274 22.48 20.16 5.05
N ALA A 275 23.59 19.51 5.45
CA ALA A 275 24.94 20.00 5.12
C ALA A 275 25.30 19.72 3.66
N ALA A 276 24.93 18.54 3.15
CA ALA A 276 25.10 18.18 1.74
C ALA A 276 23.97 18.69 0.84
N ARG A 277 22.84 19.16 1.41
CA ARG A 277 21.59 19.52 0.73
C ARG A 277 21.06 18.36 -0.13
N THR A 278 21.12 17.14 0.41
CA THR A 278 20.65 15.92 -0.25
C THR A 278 19.49 15.30 0.51
N VAL A 279 18.51 14.80 -0.22
CA VAL A 279 17.37 14.05 0.30
C VAL A 279 17.41 12.67 -0.35
N GLU A 280 17.47 11.61 0.46
CA GLU A 280 17.55 10.23 -0.03
C GLU A 280 16.44 9.39 0.61
N GLN A 281 15.89 8.44 -0.15
CA GLN A 281 14.97 7.45 0.40
C GLN A 281 15.76 6.25 0.93
N ARG A 282 15.62 5.97 2.22
CA ARG A 282 16.23 4.85 2.95
C ARG A 282 15.13 4.00 3.63
N PRO A 283 14.31 3.28 2.86
CA PRO A 283 13.33 2.38 3.44
C PRO A 283 14.01 1.26 4.25
N PRO A 284 13.40 0.80 5.37
CA PRO A 284 13.93 -0.32 6.12
C PRO A 284 13.88 -1.60 5.28
N ARG A 285 14.79 -2.54 5.57
CA ARG A 285 14.92 -3.80 4.81
C ARG A 285 13.60 -4.56 4.70
N GLU A 286 12.83 -4.62 5.77
CA GLU A 286 11.51 -5.26 5.81
C GLU A 286 10.57 -4.70 4.72
N LEU A 287 10.48 -3.37 4.59
CA LEU A 287 9.66 -2.74 3.57
C LEU A 287 10.20 -2.98 2.15
N VAL A 288 11.53 -2.98 1.97
CA VAL A 288 12.16 -3.32 0.69
C VAL A 288 11.79 -4.72 0.26
N ASP A 289 11.88 -5.69 1.19
CA ASP A 289 11.57 -7.09 0.94
C ASP A 289 10.08 -7.24 0.55
N VAL A 290 9.16 -6.58 1.27
CA VAL A 290 7.72 -6.54 0.93
C VAL A 290 7.47 -5.96 -0.46
N MET A 291 8.06 -4.80 -0.80
CA MET A 291 7.87 -4.19 -2.12
C MET A 291 8.40 -5.06 -3.25
N GLN A 292 9.54 -5.75 -3.05
CA GLN A 292 10.10 -6.68 -4.03
C GLN A 292 9.19 -7.89 -4.23
N ALA A 293 8.67 -8.48 -3.14
CA ALA A 293 7.74 -9.60 -3.21
C ALA A 293 6.43 -9.22 -3.92
N LEU A 294 5.83 -8.08 -3.58
CA LEU A 294 4.62 -7.57 -4.24
C LEU A 294 4.85 -7.32 -5.73
N ARG A 295 5.99 -6.74 -6.10
CA ARG A 295 6.33 -6.51 -7.51
C ARG A 295 6.51 -7.82 -8.28
N ALA A 296 7.09 -8.85 -7.65
CA ALA A 296 7.21 -10.18 -8.26
C ALA A 296 5.83 -10.85 -8.43
N LEU A 297 4.94 -10.72 -7.44
CA LEU A 297 3.56 -11.24 -7.52
C LEU A 297 2.76 -10.53 -8.62
N ASP A 298 2.85 -9.20 -8.69
CA ASP A 298 2.14 -8.37 -9.66
C ASP A 298 2.58 -8.68 -11.10
N ARG A 299 3.89 -8.73 -11.36
CA ARG A 299 4.45 -9.10 -12.67
C ARG A 299 4.00 -10.48 -13.15
N ALA A 300 3.90 -11.44 -12.22
CA ALA A 300 3.41 -12.78 -12.51
C ALA A 300 1.86 -12.85 -12.65
N GLY A 301 1.18 -11.71 -12.58
CA GLY A 301 -0.28 -11.58 -12.67
C GLY A 301 -1.01 -12.25 -11.50
N ARG A 302 -0.38 -12.37 -10.33
CA ARG A 302 -0.91 -13.09 -9.15
C ARG A 302 -1.76 -12.23 -8.23
N LEU A 303 -1.73 -10.91 -8.40
CA LEU A 303 -2.55 -9.98 -7.64
C LEU A 303 -3.78 -9.57 -8.45
N ALA A 304 -4.92 -9.46 -7.77
CA ALA A 304 -6.11 -8.86 -8.33
C ALA A 304 -5.96 -7.32 -8.30
N SER A 305 -5.25 -6.75 -9.27
CA SER A 305 -5.12 -5.29 -9.42
C SER A 305 -6.23 -4.70 -10.29
N ASP A 306 -6.78 -3.56 -9.90
CA ASP A 306 -7.68 -2.73 -10.74
C ASP A 306 -6.92 -1.74 -11.64
N GLY A 307 -5.58 -1.79 -11.61
CA GLY A 307 -4.69 -0.83 -12.28
C GLY A 307 -4.49 -1.08 -13.79
N PRO A 308 -3.91 -0.11 -14.52
CA PRO A 308 -3.52 -0.30 -15.90
C PRO A 308 -2.57 -1.50 -16.03
N PRO A 309 -2.58 -2.22 -17.17
CA PRO A 309 -1.78 -3.43 -17.34
C PRO A 309 -0.30 -3.14 -17.08
N VAL A 310 0.34 -4.01 -16.30
CA VAL A 310 1.81 -4.07 -16.15
C VAL A 310 2.42 -4.06 -17.56
N PRO A 311 3.52 -3.32 -17.81
CA PRO A 311 4.14 -3.24 -19.14
C PRO A 311 4.32 -4.63 -19.75
N GLU A 312 4.04 -4.73 -21.06
CA GLU A 312 4.05 -5.98 -21.82
C GLU A 312 5.30 -6.81 -21.49
N SER A 313 5.08 -7.92 -20.76
CA SER A 313 6.07 -8.97 -20.60
C SER A 313 6.51 -9.45 -21.99
N ASP A 314 7.77 -9.85 -22.13
CA ASP A 314 8.26 -10.51 -23.35
C ASP A 314 7.24 -11.59 -23.79
N PRO A 315 6.65 -11.51 -24.99
CA PRO A 315 5.69 -12.50 -25.49
C PRO A 315 6.27 -13.93 -25.53
N GLU A 316 7.60 -14.07 -25.53
CA GLU A 316 8.28 -15.36 -25.47
C GLU A 316 8.48 -15.89 -24.04
N SER A 317 8.23 -15.08 -23.02
CA SER A 317 8.33 -15.47 -21.61
C SER A 317 7.35 -16.57 -21.21
N PHE A 318 7.66 -17.22 -20.09
CA PHE A 318 6.77 -18.20 -19.47
C PHE A 318 5.48 -17.56 -18.95
N ASP A 319 5.58 -16.42 -18.26
CA ASP A 319 4.42 -15.71 -17.70
C ASP A 319 3.43 -15.30 -18.80
N ALA A 320 3.91 -14.80 -19.94
CA ALA A 320 3.07 -14.47 -21.08
C ALA A 320 2.35 -15.71 -21.66
N ALA A 321 3.06 -16.83 -21.80
CA ALA A 321 2.44 -18.08 -22.29
C ALA A 321 1.42 -18.65 -21.30
N LEU A 322 1.70 -18.58 -20.00
CA LEU A 322 0.77 -19.00 -18.97
C LEU A 322 -0.48 -18.10 -18.97
N ALA A 323 -0.30 -16.78 -18.99
CA ALA A 323 -1.39 -15.82 -19.09
C ALA A 323 -2.27 -16.10 -20.32
N GLN A 324 -1.67 -16.36 -21.48
CA GLN A 324 -2.40 -16.74 -22.69
C GLN A 324 -3.19 -18.05 -22.49
N ALA A 325 -2.56 -19.10 -21.97
CA ALA A 325 -3.24 -20.39 -21.73
C ALA A 325 -4.45 -20.26 -20.79
N LEU A 326 -4.35 -19.44 -19.75
CA LEU A 326 -5.44 -19.18 -18.81
C LEU A 326 -6.54 -18.32 -19.44
N ALA A 327 -6.18 -17.31 -20.23
CA ALA A 327 -7.13 -16.41 -20.91
C ALA A 327 -8.05 -17.15 -21.89
N HIS A 328 -7.59 -18.26 -22.50
CA HIS A 328 -8.44 -19.08 -23.38
C HIS A 328 -9.73 -19.57 -22.71
N ALA A 329 -9.73 -19.77 -21.39
CA ALA A 329 -10.90 -20.21 -20.63
C ALA A 329 -12.06 -19.20 -20.66
N GLU A 330 -11.82 -17.94 -21.02
CA GLU A 330 -12.89 -16.97 -21.24
C GLU A 330 -13.78 -17.33 -22.45
N SER A 331 -13.16 -17.81 -23.54
CA SER A 331 -13.87 -18.16 -24.77
C SER A 331 -14.13 -19.66 -24.92
N ASP A 332 -13.42 -20.49 -24.14
CA ASP A 332 -13.47 -21.95 -24.14
C ASP A 332 -13.33 -22.49 -22.70
N PRO A 333 -14.33 -22.25 -21.83
CA PRO A 333 -14.25 -22.54 -20.38
C PRO A 333 -14.08 -24.02 -20.05
N ASP A 334 -14.53 -24.92 -20.94
CA ASP A 334 -14.35 -26.36 -20.79
C ASP A 334 -13.02 -26.88 -21.35
N ALA A 335 -12.25 -26.05 -22.05
CA ALA A 335 -11.08 -26.43 -22.86
C ALA A 335 -11.38 -27.49 -23.94
N ALA A 336 -12.46 -27.26 -24.70
CA ALA A 336 -12.94 -28.16 -25.75
C ALA A 336 -12.15 -28.03 -27.06
N ARG A 337 -11.49 -26.89 -27.29
CA ARG A 337 -10.81 -26.56 -28.55
C ARG A 337 -9.35 -26.97 -28.54
N VAL A 338 -8.83 -27.36 -29.70
CA VAL A 338 -7.43 -27.80 -29.85
C VAL A 338 -6.46 -26.66 -29.55
N GLU A 339 -6.81 -25.43 -29.93
CA GLU A 339 -6.00 -24.24 -29.71
C GLU A 339 -5.78 -23.96 -28.21
N THR A 340 -6.79 -24.25 -27.38
CA THR A 340 -6.66 -24.16 -25.91
C THR A 340 -5.64 -25.17 -25.42
N TRP A 341 -5.70 -26.43 -25.88
CA TRP A 341 -4.71 -27.44 -25.50
C TRP A 341 -3.29 -27.08 -25.95
N ASP A 342 -3.14 -26.57 -27.18
CA ASP A 342 -1.84 -26.17 -27.72
C ASP A 342 -1.23 -25.02 -26.89
N ALA A 343 -2.04 -24.06 -26.44
CA ALA A 343 -1.61 -22.99 -25.55
C ALA A 343 -1.14 -23.52 -24.18
N TRP A 344 -1.87 -24.45 -23.56
CA TRP A 344 -1.47 -25.09 -22.31
C TRP A 344 -0.17 -25.90 -22.45
N VAL A 345 -0.02 -26.64 -23.55
CA VAL A 345 1.22 -27.38 -23.86
C VAL A 345 2.39 -26.42 -24.10
N ALA A 346 2.18 -25.31 -24.80
CA ALA A 346 3.21 -24.30 -25.03
C ALA A 346 3.68 -23.66 -23.71
N ALA A 347 2.74 -23.25 -22.85
CA ALA A 347 3.05 -22.74 -21.51
C ALA A 347 3.84 -23.77 -20.69
N GLN A 348 3.39 -25.03 -20.69
CA GLN A 348 4.08 -26.11 -20.00
C GLN A 348 5.52 -26.28 -20.51
N GLN A 349 5.73 -26.30 -21.82
CA GLN A 349 7.05 -26.48 -22.43
C GLN A 349 8.01 -25.35 -22.04
N ARG A 350 7.55 -24.10 -22.06
CA ARG A 350 8.34 -22.93 -21.62
C ARG A 350 8.67 -22.99 -20.13
N GLY A 351 7.68 -23.27 -19.28
CA GLY A 351 7.89 -23.40 -17.83
C GLY A 351 8.87 -24.52 -17.48
N ALA A 352 8.77 -25.68 -18.15
CA ALA A 352 9.74 -26.76 -17.96
C ALA A 352 11.15 -26.44 -18.49
N ALA A 353 11.26 -25.59 -19.51
CA ALA A 353 12.54 -25.16 -20.06
C ALA A 353 13.29 -24.21 -19.12
N LEU A 354 12.57 -23.38 -18.33
CA LEU A 354 13.18 -22.48 -17.33
C LEU A 354 14.07 -23.23 -16.32
N PHE A 355 13.70 -24.46 -15.98
CA PHE A 355 14.39 -25.27 -14.97
C PHE A 355 15.15 -26.46 -15.57
N ALA A 356 15.25 -26.54 -16.90
CA ALA A 356 15.98 -27.60 -17.57
C ALA A 356 17.48 -27.36 -17.37
N HIS A 357 18.13 -28.26 -16.64
CA HIS A 357 19.59 -28.29 -16.54
C HIS A 357 20.18 -28.83 -17.86
N GLY A 358 21.43 -28.49 -18.16
CA GLY A 358 22.17 -29.08 -19.28
C GLY A 358 22.12 -30.62 -19.23
N LYS A 359 22.14 -31.27 -20.40
CA LYS A 359 21.85 -32.71 -20.58
C LYS A 359 22.65 -33.70 -19.72
N ASP A 360 23.72 -33.26 -19.05
CA ASP A 360 24.63 -34.13 -18.31
C ASP A 360 24.64 -33.89 -16.79
N GLY A 361 23.68 -33.14 -16.24
CA GLY A 361 23.66 -32.84 -14.81
C GLY A 361 24.84 -31.96 -14.36
N GLU A 362 25.56 -31.36 -15.31
CA GLU A 362 26.43 -30.22 -15.04
C GLU A 362 25.55 -29.03 -14.61
N PRO A 363 25.95 -28.29 -13.57
CA PRO A 363 25.35 -26.99 -13.29
C PRO A 363 25.42 -26.14 -14.57
N PRO A 364 24.48 -25.20 -14.78
CA PRO A 364 24.57 -24.26 -15.89
C PRO A 364 26.00 -23.70 -15.98
N ALA A 365 26.51 -23.48 -17.19
CA ALA A 365 27.90 -23.06 -17.43
C ALA A 365 28.23 -21.65 -16.91
N ASP A 366 27.35 -21.10 -16.09
CA ASP A 366 27.53 -19.91 -15.27
C ASP A 366 27.15 -20.33 -13.85
N ASP A 367 27.94 -19.94 -12.84
CA ASP A 367 27.52 -19.94 -11.43
C ASP A 367 26.36 -18.91 -11.21
N GLY A 368 25.52 -18.70 -12.22
CA GLY A 368 24.53 -17.66 -12.35
C GLY A 368 23.20 -18.17 -11.86
N GLU A 369 22.69 -17.48 -10.84
CA GLU A 369 21.28 -17.31 -10.57
C GLU A 369 20.45 -17.46 -11.85
N LEU A 370 19.32 -18.19 -11.80
CA LEU A 370 18.30 -18.11 -12.85
C LEU A 370 18.09 -16.63 -13.15
N GLU A 371 18.51 -16.15 -14.33
CA GLU A 371 18.49 -14.71 -14.60
C GLU A 371 17.08 -14.21 -14.33
N ALA A 372 16.95 -13.23 -13.42
CA ALA A 372 15.66 -12.67 -13.02
C ALA A 372 14.83 -12.15 -14.21
N GLY A 373 15.43 -11.99 -15.39
CA GLY A 373 14.76 -11.67 -16.64
C GLY A 373 14.09 -12.84 -17.36
N ALA A 374 14.54 -14.09 -17.20
CA ALA A 374 13.99 -15.23 -17.93
C ALA A 374 12.66 -15.74 -17.36
N ALA A 375 12.47 -15.62 -16.04
CA ALA A 375 11.27 -16.09 -15.35
C ALA A 375 10.19 -15.02 -15.14
N GLY A 376 10.43 -13.74 -15.44
CA GLY A 376 9.47 -12.62 -15.27
C GLY A 376 9.10 -12.27 -13.81
N GLY A 377 9.27 -13.20 -12.87
CA GLY A 377 8.95 -13.08 -11.45
C GLY A 377 9.75 -14.03 -10.54
N ASP A 378 9.16 -14.42 -9.41
CA ASP A 378 9.77 -15.30 -8.38
C ASP A 378 9.96 -16.76 -8.91
N PRO A 379 11.21 -17.28 -8.97
CA PRO A 379 11.50 -18.63 -9.46
C PRO A 379 10.78 -19.75 -8.71
N ALA A 380 10.57 -19.61 -7.40
CA ALA A 380 9.88 -20.63 -6.61
C ALA A 380 8.40 -20.76 -7.04
N ARG A 381 7.74 -19.62 -7.24
CA ARG A 381 6.36 -19.57 -7.74
C ARG A 381 6.23 -19.94 -9.21
N ALA A 382 7.20 -19.57 -10.04
CA ALA A 382 7.27 -20.03 -11.43
C ALA A 382 7.41 -21.56 -11.50
N TRP A 383 8.20 -22.16 -10.60
CA TRP A 383 8.31 -23.62 -10.48
C TRP A 383 6.96 -24.26 -10.12
N LEU A 384 6.21 -23.67 -9.19
CA LEU A 384 4.87 -24.17 -8.82
C LEU A 384 3.92 -24.14 -10.02
N ASP A 385 3.87 -23.04 -10.77
CA ASP A 385 3.05 -22.96 -11.98
C ASP A 385 3.47 -24.00 -13.03
N ALA A 386 4.78 -24.14 -13.27
CA ALA A 386 5.32 -25.14 -14.20
C ALA A 386 4.97 -26.56 -13.77
N PHE A 387 5.11 -26.87 -12.47
CA PHE A 387 4.74 -28.16 -11.91
C PHE A 387 3.25 -28.44 -12.09
N TYR A 388 2.38 -27.48 -11.74
CA TYR A 388 0.93 -27.60 -11.94
C TYR A 388 0.56 -27.81 -13.40
N LEU A 389 1.18 -27.08 -14.34
CA LEU A 389 0.99 -27.29 -15.76
C LEU A 389 1.35 -28.72 -16.17
N THR A 390 2.45 -29.30 -15.67
CA THR A 390 2.80 -30.70 -16.00
C THR A 390 1.79 -31.72 -15.46
N LEU A 391 1.17 -31.45 -14.30
CA LEU A 391 0.08 -32.29 -13.79
C LEU A 391 -1.17 -32.18 -14.66
N VAL A 392 -1.49 -30.97 -15.14
CA VAL A 392 -2.63 -30.74 -16.04
C VAL A 392 -2.37 -31.32 -17.45
N THR A 393 -1.14 -31.29 -17.97
CA THR A 393 -0.83 -31.91 -19.28
C THR A 393 -0.47 -33.39 -19.19
N ARG A 394 -0.31 -33.93 -17.97
CA ARG A 394 0.11 -35.31 -17.67
C ARG A 394 1.48 -35.69 -18.24
N ASP A 395 2.38 -34.71 -18.40
CA ASP A 395 3.76 -34.97 -18.84
C ASP A 395 4.64 -35.44 -17.67
N ARG A 396 4.58 -36.75 -17.39
CA ARG A 396 5.30 -37.38 -16.26
C ARG A 396 6.81 -37.20 -16.33
N GLU A 397 7.39 -37.15 -17.53
CA GLU A 397 8.83 -37.02 -17.70
C GLU A 397 9.28 -35.64 -17.22
N ARG A 398 8.57 -34.60 -17.65
CA ARG A 398 8.87 -33.22 -17.23
C ARG A 398 8.53 -32.97 -15.77
N THR A 399 7.44 -33.54 -15.24
CA THR A 399 7.16 -33.46 -13.80
C THR A 399 8.32 -34.04 -12.98
N THR A 400 8.88 -35.17 -13.41
CA THR A 400 10.01 -35.81 -12.73
C THR A 400 11.26 -34.95 -12.79
N ARG A 401 11.57 -34.35 -13.95
CA ARG A 401 12.71 -33.43 -14.10
C ARG A 401 12.56 -32.19 -13.23
N LEU A 402 11.38 -31.58 -13.17
CA LEU A 402 11.10 -30.44 -12.28
C LEU A 402 11.31 -30.81 -10.81
N CYS A 403 10.91 -32.01 -10.39
CA CYS A 403 11.09 -32.47 -9.02
C CYS A 403 12.55 -32.74 -8.63
N GLN A 404 13.47 -32.80 -9.60
CA GLN A 404 14.90 -33.00 -9.36
C GLN A 404 15.66 -31.67 -9.20
N VAL A 405 15.00 -30.53 -9.44
CA VAL A 405 15.59 -29.20 -9.28
C VAL A 405 15.85 -28.94 -7.79
N PRO A 406 17.09 -28.66 -7.37
CA PRO A 406 17.37 -28.34 -5.97
C PRO A 406 16.63 -27.08 -5.49
N LEU A 407 16.10 -27.10 -4.27
CA LEU A 407 15.39 -25.94 -3.69
C LEU A 407 16.25 -24.67 -3.64
N GLU A 408 17.57 -24.83 -3.47
CA GLU A 408 18.52 -23.72 -3.48
C GLU A 408 18.52 -22.96 -4.81
N THR A 409 18.32 -23.66 -5.94
CA THR A 409 18.22 -23.08 -7.29
C THR A 409 16.93 -22.30 -7.48
N LEU A 410 15.91 -22.54 -6.64
CA LEU A 410 14.62 -21.85 -6.69
C LEU A 410 14.59 -20.56 -5.84
N ARG A 411 15.70 -20.22 -5.17
CA ARG A 411 15.83 -18.94 -4.51
C ARG A 411 16.05 -17.85 -5.55
N GLY A 412 15.10 -16.93 -5.67
CA GLY A 412 15.21 -15.75 -6.52
C GLY A 412 15.90 -14.57 -5.83
N SER A 413 16.05 -13.50 -6.60
CA SER A 413 16.52 -12.20 -6.10
C SER A 413 15.46 -11.48 -5.26
N ALA A 414 14.17 -11.72 -5.52
CA ALA A 414 13.08 -11.24 -4.69
C ALA A 414 12.82 -12.22 -3.53
N PRO A 415 12.60 -11.73 -2.30
CA PRO A 415 12.29 -12.58 -1.16
C PRO A 415 10.88 -13.17 -1.29
N VAL A 416 10.72 -14.39 -0.75
CA VAL A 416 9.46 -15.14 -0.74
C VAL A 416 9.25 -15.74 0.65
N ASP A 417 8.00 -15.83 1.11
CA ASP A 417 7.68 -16.45 2.39
C ASP A 417 8.04 -17.94 2.41
N ASP A 418 8.53 -18.41 3.57
CA ASP A 418 9.07 -19.77 3.76
C ASP A 418 8.08 -20.90 3.42
N TYR A 419 6.77 -20.65 3.47
CA TYR A 419 5.78 -21.67 3.11
C TYR A 419 5.88 -22.09 1.64
N VAL A 420 6.35 -21.22 0.75
CA VAL A 420 6.47 -21.52 -0.68
C VAL A 420 7.53 -22.60 -0.93
N PRO A 421 8.82 -22.46 -0.53
CA PRO A 421 9.80 -23.52 -0.68
C PRO A 421 9.44 -24.78 0.11
N HIS A 422 8.83 -24.66 1.30
CA HIS A 422 8.33 -25.83 2.03
C HIS A 422 7.24 -26.58 1.25
N TRP A 423 6.34 -25.87 0.58
CA TRP A 423 5.31 -26.49 -0.26
C TRP A 423 5.92 -27.20 -1.48
N ILE A 424 6.90 -26.59 -2.14
CA ILE A 424 7.64 -27.23 -3.24
C ILE A 424 8.27 -28.53 -2.77
N ASP A 425 8.92 -28.53 -1.61
CA ASP A 425 9.59 -29.68 -1.02
C ASP A 425 8.62 -30.86 -0.72
N VAL A 426 7.38 -30.55 -0.29
CA VAL A 426 6.30 -31.55 -0.14
C VAL A 426 5.98 -32.20 -1.49
N LEU A 427 5.75 -31.39 -2.52
CA LEU A 427 5.43 -31.86 -3.86
C LEU A 427 6.56 -32.71 -4.47
N GLN A 428 7.80 -32.25 -4.36
CA GLN A 428 8.99 -32.99 -4.80
C GLN A 428 9.12 -34.33 -4.08
N SER A 429 8.98 -34.32 -2.74
CA SER A 429 9.13 -35.51 -1.91
C SER A 429 8.05 -36.56 -2.22
N HIS A 430 6.80 -36.12 -2.40
CA HIS A 430 5.71 -37.02 -2.78
C HIS A 430 5.91 -37.61 -4.17
N TRP A 431 6.21 -36.78 -5.18
CA TRP A 431 6.38 -37.24 -6.56
C TRP A 431 7.54 -38.21 -6.71
N LEU A 432 8.67 -37.94 -6.04
CA LEU A 432 9.85 -38.80 -6.01
C LEU A 432 9.71 -40.01 -5.06
N ARG A 433 8.52 -40.23 -4.50
CA ARG A 433 8.18 -41.40 -3.65
C ARG A 433 9.08 -41.53 -2.42
N ARG A 434 9.36 -40.41 -1.74
CA ARG A 434 9.95 -40.43 -0.40
C ARG A 434 9.00 -41.10 0.60
N PRO A 435 9.50 -41.58 1.76
CA PRO A 435 8.65 -42.14 2.81
C PRO A 435 7.48 -41.21 3.16
N VAL A 436 6.28 -41.78 3.36
CA VAL A 436 5.07 -40.98 3.60
C VAL A 436 5.18 -40.15 4.88
N ASP A 437 5.85 -40.66 5.92
CA ASP A 437 6.08 -39.94 7.17
C ASP A 437 6.90 -38.66 6.94
N ASP A 438 7.94 -38.72 6.09
CA ASP A 438 8.74 -37.54 5.71
C ASP A 438 7.89 -36.50 4.96
N VAL A 439 6.98 -36.95 4.09
CA VAL A 439 6.07 -36.06 3.33
C VAL A 439 5.09 -35.37 4.28
N VAL A 440 4.55 -36.11 5.26
CA VAL A 440 3.63 -35.57 6.28
C VAL A 440 4.33 -34.54 7.16
N ASP A 441 5.56 -34.82 7.63
CA ASP A 441 6.33 -33.87 8.45
C ASP A 441 6.62 -32.56 7.68
N ARG A 442 6.97 -32.65 6.40
CA ARG A 442 7.14 -31.48 5.53
C ARG A 442 5.84 -30.72 5.35
N LEU A 443 4.71 -31.40 5.13
CA LEU A 443 3.41 -30.77 4.98
C LEU A 443 2.98 -30.02 6.24
N VAL A 444 3.20 -30.61 7.42
CA VAL A 444 2.96 -29.92 8.71
C VAL A 444 3.81 -28.66 8.83
N THR A 445 5.05 -28.70 8.34
CA THR A 445 5.94 -27.53 8.32
C THR A 445 5.41 -26.44 7.38
N THR A 446 4.95 -26.80 6.17
CA THR A 446 4.28 -25.86 5.25
C THR A 446 3.07 -25.18 5.90
N ILE A 447 2.19 -25.95 6.55
CA ILE A 447 0.97 -25.42 7.19
C ILE A 447 1.30 -24.41 8.31
N LYS A 448 2.35 -24.67 9.09
CA LYS A 448 2.81 -23.73 10.14
C LYS A 448 3.42 -22.47 9.53
N ALA A 449 4.20 -22.62 8.47
CA ALA A 449 4.83 -21.50 7.78
C ALA A 449 3.82 -20.62 7.04
N SER A 450 2.69 -21.17 6.60
CA SER A 450 1.60 -20.42 5.94
C SER A 450 0.64 -19.73 6.91
N HIS A 451 0.95 -19.71 8.22
CA HIS A 451 0.12 -18.98 9.17
C HIS A 451 0.21 -17.46 8.92
N PRO A 452 -0.88 -16.69 9.02
CA PRO A 452 -0.88 -15.24 8.76
C PRO A 452 0.07 -14.40 9.63
N ASP A 453 0.48 -14.93 10.78
CA ASP A 453 1.46 -14.29 11.68
C ASP A 453 2.92 -14.59 11.29
N THR A 454 3.13 -15.59 10.44
CA THR A 454 4.45 -16.03 9.96
C THR A 454 4.74 -15.46 8.58
N ALA A 455 3.77 -15.47 7.68
CA ALA A 455 3.90 -14.94 6.33
C ALA A 455 3.71 -13.41 6.35
N THR A 456 4.72 -12.68 5.90
CA THR A 456 4.77 -11.21 5.97
C THR A 456 4.93 -10.55 4.60
N LEU A 457 5.33 -11.31 3.57
CA LEU A 457 5.62 -10.75 2.25
C LEU A 457 4.40 -10.81 1.32
N ALA A 458 3.72 -11.95 1.25
CA ALA A 458 2.51 -12.10 0.45
C ALA A 458 1.28 -11.49 1.16
N PRO A 459 0.37 -10.81 0.43
CA PRO A 459 -0.89 -10.35 1.01
C PRO A 459 -1.68 -11.51 1.64
N LYS A 460 -2.21 -11.31 2.86
CA LYS A 460 -2.90 -12.39 3.61
C LYS A 460 -4.10 -12.95 2.85
N ASP A 461 -4.86 -12.11 2.16
CA ASP A 461 -6.00 -12.55 1.36
C ASP A 461 -5.54 -13.43 0.18
N PHE A 462 -4.44 -13.07 -0.49
CA PHE A 462 -3.85 -13.91 -1.54
C PHE A 462 -3.35 -15.25 -0.98
N LEU A 463 -2.62 -15.23 0.14
CA LEU A 463 -2.14 -16.44 0.80
C LEU A 463 -3.29 -17.38 1.14
N ASN A 464 -4.28 -16.89 1.88
CA ASN A 464 -5.37 -17.71 2.40
C ASN A 464 -6.30 -18.20 1.28
N LEU A 465 -6.65 -17.33 0.33
CA LEU A 465 -7.70 -17.62 -0.65
C LEU A 465 -7.17 -18.30 -1.92
N VAL A 466 -5.86 -18.21 -2.21
CA VAL A 466 -5.25 -18.76 -3.43
C VAL A 466 -4.13 -19.76 -3.11
N ASP A 467 -3.06 -19.32 -2.45
CA ASP A 467 -1.84 -20.14 -2.29
C ASP A 467 -2.00 -21.33 -1.34
N TYR A 468 -2.80 -21.17 -0.29
CA TYR A 468 -3.03 -22.24 0.69
C TYR A 468 -3.97 -23.34 0.16
N GLN A 469 -4.78 -23.04 -0.86
CA GLN A 469 -5.81 -23.95 -1.33
C GLN A 469 -5.25 -25.29 -1.86
N PRO A 470 -4.15 -25.32 -2.65
CA PRO A 470 -3.51 -26.57 -3.02
C PRO A 470 -2.97 -27.37 -1.82
N VAL A 471 -2.44 -26.69 -0.80
CA VAL A 471 -1.93 -27.36 0.42
C VAL A 471 -3.07 -28.09 1.13
N ALA A 472 -4.21 -27.44 1.28
CA ALA A 472 -5.41 -28.02 1.90
C ALA A 472 -5.94 -29.24 1.13
N LEU A 473 -6.01 -29.15 -0.21
CA LEU A 473 -6.41 -30.27 -1.08
C LEU A 473 -5.45 -31.45 -0.98
N PHE A 474 -4.15 -31.18 -1.00
CA PHE A 474 -3.13 -32.21 -0.94
C PHE A 474 -3.12 -32.95 0.39
N HIS A 475 -3.38 -32.25 1.51
CA HIS A 475 -3.60 -32.89 2.80
C HIS A 475 -4.71 -33.95 2.73
N ARG A 476 -5.86 -33.64 2.10
CA ARG A 476 -6.98 -34.61 1.93
C ARG A 476 -6.64 -35.77 1.00
N LEU A 477 -5.83 -35.50 -0.03
CA LEU A 477 -5.30 -36.51 -0.94
C LEU A 477 -4.44 -37.54 -0.18
N LEU A 478 -3.52 -37.08 0.68
CA LEU A 478 -2.64 -37.94 1.47
C LEU A 478 -3.41 -38.78 2.50
N THR A 479 -4.46 -38.23 3.09
CA THR A 479 -5.30 -38.95 4.05
C THR A 479 -6.28 -39.92 3.38
N HIS A 480 -6.33 -39.97 2.04
CA HIS A 480 -7.29 -40.74 1.26
C HIS A 480 -8.77 -40.45 1.62
N ASP A 481 -9.06 -39.20 1.99
CA ASP A 481 -10.41 -38.79 2.38
C ASP A 481 -11.15 -38.20 1.17
N HIS A 482 -11.90 -39.05 0.47
CA HIS A 482 -12.55 -38.70 -0.79
C HIS A 482 -13.65 -37.63 -0.62
N GLU A 483 -14.43 -37.73 0.48
CA GLU A 483 -15.52 -36.79 0.76
C GLU A 483 -14.94 -35.43 1.13
N ALA A 484 -14.00 -35.38 2.07
CA ALA A 484 -13.36 -34.15 2.47
C ALA A 484 -12.54 -33.50 1.35
N PHE A 485 -11.98 -34.29 0.42
CA PHE A 485 -11.33 -33.74 -0.78
C PHE A 485 -12.35 -33.03 -1.69
N GLY A 486 -13.51 -33.64 -1.94
CA GLY A 486 -14.56 -33.03 -2.75
C GLY A 486 -15.11 -31.73 -2.16
N GLU A 487 -15.31 -31.70 -0.84
CA GLU A 487 -15.72 -30.49 -0.11
C GLU A 487 -14.65 -29.40 -0.18
N ALA A 488 -13.39 -29.74 0.11
CA ALA A 488 -12.27 -28.80 0.04
C ALA A 488 -12.06 -28.24 -1.38
N LEU A 489 -12.29 -29.06 -2.42
CA LEU A 489 -12.23 -28.61 -3.81
C LEU A 489 -13.32 -27.58 -4.10
N ALA A 490 -14.57 -27.86 -3.70
CA ALA A 490 -15.65 -26.89 -3.86
C ALA A 490 -15.37 -25.58 -3.10
N GLU A 491 -14.87 -25.66 -1.86
CA GLU A 491 -14.49 -24.50 -1.07
C GLU A 491 -13.39 -23.68 -1.76
N SER A 492 -12.33 -24.34 -2.28
CA SER A 492 -11.23 -23.64 -2.95
C SER A 492 -11.69 -22.80 -4.15
N LEU A 493 -12.73 -23.24 -4.86
CA LEU A 493 -13.29 -22.51 -6.01
C LEU A 493 -14.13 -21.30 -5.56
N VAL A 494 -14.79 -21.40 -4.40
CA VAL A 494 -15.45 -20.25 -3.77
C VAL A 494 -14.42 -19.22 -3.33
N GLN A 495 -13.30 -19.64 -2.72
CA GLN A 495 -12.22 -18.74 -2.32
C GLN A 495 -11.56 -18.07 -3.54
N HIS A 496 -11.32 -18.83 -4.61
CA HIS A 496 -10.82 -18.29 -5.89
C HIS A 496 -11.78 -17.23 -6.45
N ALA A 497 -13.08 -17.51 -6.50
CA ALA A 497 -14.08 -16.55 -6.97
C ALA A 497 -14.14 -15.29 -6.09
N GLY A 498 -13.97 -15.44 -4.78
CA GLY A 498 -13.95 -14.33 -3.83
C GLY A 498 -12.73 -13.41 -4.02
N TYR A 499 -11.53 -13.98 -4.17
CA TYR A 499 -10.30 -13.21 -4.37
C TYR A 499 -10.27 -12.50 -5.73
N TRP A 500 -10.65 -13.20 -6.80
CA TRP A 500 -10.61 -12.66 -8.16
C TRP A 500 -11.89 -11.94 -8.59
N GLY A 501 -12.86 -11.77 -7.69
CA GLY A 501 -14.19 -11.23 -8.02
C GLY A 501 -14.11 -9.86 -8.69
N GLY A 502 -14.51 -9.80 -9.97
CA GLY A 502 -14.47 -8.58 -10.79
C GLY A 502 -13.16 -8.32 -11.53
N SER A 503 -12.13 -9.15 -11.33
CA SER A 503 -10.85 -9.05 -12.04
C SER A 503 -10.94 -9.61 -13.47
N GLU A 504 -10.32 -8.90 -14.42
CA GLU A 504 -10.13 -9.36 -15.80
C GLU A 504 -8.81 -10.12 -16.00
N ALA A 505 -8.01 -10.28 -14.94
CA ALA A 505 -6.73 -10.97 -15.02
C ALA A 505 -6.91 -12.41 -15.54
N PRO A 506 -6.02 -12.92 -16.41
CA PRO A 506 -6.11 -14.30 -16.89
C PRO A 506 -6.18 -15.35 -15.78
N ARG A 507 -5.48 -15.12 -14.65
CA ARG A 507 -5.53 -16.00 -13.47
C ARG A 507 -6.91 -16.08 -12.82
N ALA A 508 -7.78 -15.08 -13.01
CA ALA A 508 -9.16 -15.15 -12.55
C ALA A 508 -9.96 -16.26 -13.26
N ARG A 509 -9.57 -16.65 -14.48
CA ARG A 509 -10.33 -17.59 -15.32
C ARG A 509 -10.18 -19.06 -14.91
N VAL A 510 -9.05 -19.44 -14.34
CA VAL A 510 -8.75 -20.84 -13.97
C VAL A 510 -8.03 -20.92 -12.62
N ALA A 511 -8.54 -21.77 -11.73
CA ALA A 511 -7.89 -22.07 -10.45
C ALA A 511 -6.77 -23.10 -10.66
N LEU A 512 -5.60 -22.65 -11.15
CA LEU A 512 -4.52 -23.54 -11.65
C LEU A 512 -4.06 -24.60 -10.63
N GLY A 513 -3.79 -24.20 -9.38
CA GLY A 513 -3.37 -25.13 -8.32
C GLY A 513 -4.45 -26.18 -7.98
N PRO A 514 -5.69 -25.76 -7.66
CA PRO A 514 -6.82 -26.68 -7.49
C PRO A 514 -7.07 -27.59 -8.71
N LEU A 515 -6.96 -27.07 -9.94
CA LEU A 515 -7.07 -27.87 -11.17
C LEU A 515 -6.01 -28.96 -11.22
N ALA A 516 -4.75 -28.63 -10.96
CA ALA A 516 -3.65 -29.57 -10.99
C ALA A 516 -3.82 -30.70 -9.95
N LEU A 517 -4.31 -30.39 -8.75
CA LEU A 517 -4.58 -31.41 -7.74
C LEU A 517 -5.85 -32.22 -8.00
N ALA A 518 -6.87 -31.62 -8.60
CA ALA A 518 -8.04 -32.35 -9.09
C ALA A 518 -7.65 -33.34 -10.21
N CYS A 519 -6.72 -32.94 -11.10
CA CYS A 519 -6.13 -33.80 -12.13
C CYS A 519 -5.37 -34.98 -11.51
N LEU A 520 -4.52 -34.71 -10.51
CA LEU A 520 -3.79 -35.75 -9.77
C LEU A 520 -4.73 -36.72 -9.05
N ALA A 521 -5.76 -36.20 -8.36
CA ALA A 521 -6.76 -37.02 -7.67
C ALA A 521 -7.57 -37.88 -8.64
N TYR A 522 -7.97 -37.33 -9.79
CA TYR A 522 -8.66 -38.08 -10.84
C TYR A 522 -7.81 -39.24 -11.36
N ASP A 523 -6.51 -39.00 -11.60
CA ASP A 523 -5.57 -40.04 -12.03
C ASP A 523 -5.26 -41.09 -10.92
N MET A 524 -5.66 -40.81 -9.67
CA MET A 524 -5.62 -41.71 -8.52
C MET A 524 -6.99 -42.38 -8.23
N ASP A 525 -7.94 -42.31 -9.17
CA ASP A 525 -9.29 -42.87 -9.07
C ASP A 525 -10.18 -42.24 -7.97
N PHE A 526 -9.90 -41.00 -7.54
CA PHE A 526 -10.82 -40.26 -6.66
C PHE A 526 -12.08 -39.84 -7.44
N PRO A 527 -13.27 -39.83 -6.79
CA PRO A 527 -14.51 -39.37 -7.41
C PRO A 527 -14.56 -37.83 -7.51
N VAL A 528 -13.83 -37.27 -8.48
CA VAL A 528 -13.78 -35.82 -8.73
C VAL A 528 -14.90 -35.38 -9.68
N ARG A 529 -15.69 -34.38 -9.28
CA ARG A 529 -16.68 -33.75 -10.16
C ARG A 529 -16.00 -32.97 -11.28
N THR A 530 -16.48 -33.14 -12.50
CA THR A 530 -15.91 -32.52 -13.71
C THR A 530 -16.67 -31.29 -14.19
N ASP A 531 -17.81 -30.99 -13.56
CA ASP A 531 -18.72 -29.88 -13.86
C ASP A 531 -18.55 -28.73 -12.86
N LEU A 532 -17.31 -28.33 -12.60
CA LEU A 532 -16.98 -27.31 -11.61
C LEU A 532 -16.50 -26.01 -12.27
N PRO A 533 -16.90 -24.82 -11.77
CA PRO A 533 -16.43 -23.55 -12.31
C PRO A 533 -14.92 -23.40 -12.12
N TYR A 534 -14.26 -22.63 -12.98
CA TYR A 534 -12.81 -22.39 -12.98
C TYR A 534 -11.93 -23.65 -13.19
N LEU A 535 -12.52 -24.83 -13.39
CA LEU A 535 -11.84 -26.08 -13.69
C LEU A 535 -12.25 -26.57 -15.09
N PRO A 536 -11.45 -26.31 -16.13
CA PRO A 536 -11.80 -26.74 -17.48
C PRO A 536 -11.96 -28.25 -17.56
N ARG A 537 -13.19 -28.69 -17.85
CA ARG A 537 -13.62 -30.09 -17.79
C ARG A 537 -12.72 -31.04 -18.57
N TYR A 538 -12.37 -30.67 -19.81
CA TYR A 538 -11.60 -31.55 -20.69
C TYR A 538 -10.12 -31.62 -20.29
N LEU A 539 -9.56 -30.55 -19.71
CA LEU A 539 -8.25 -30.62 -19.05
C LEU A 539 -8.32 -31.54 -17.83
N LEU A 540 -9.38 -31.47 -17.02
CA LEU A 540 -9.52 -32.31 -15.82
C LEU A 540 -9.65 -33.80 -16.16
N ASN A 541 -10.57 -34.17 -17.06
CA ASN A 541 -10.94 -35.56 -17.33
C ASN A 541 -10.16 -36.25 -18.46
N ARG A 542 -9.21 -35.54 -19.09
CA ARG A 542 -8.34 -36.02 -20.19
C ARG A 542 -9.08 -36.34 -21.50
N GLN A 543 -10.37 -36.05 -21.62
CA GLN A 543 -11.11 -36.31 -22.85
C GLN A 543 -10.84 -35.16 -23.83
N ARG A 544 -9.80 -35.32 -24.66
CA ARG A 544 -9.65 -34.45 -25.84
C ARG A 544 -10.79 -34.79 -26.79
N LEU A 545 -11.59 -33.80 -27.19
CA LEU A 545 -12.41 -33.95 -28.38
C LEU A 545 -11.42 -34.10 -29.55
N GLU A 546 -11.10 -35.33 -29.93
CA GLU A 546 -10.41 -35.58 -31.19
C GLU A 546 -11.24 -34.86 -32.26
N GLY A 547 -10.62 -33.89 -32.92
CA GLY A 547 -11.25 -33.18 -34.02
C GLY A 547 -11.83 -34.21 -34.98
N ALA A 548 -13.11 -34.07 -35.30
CA ALA A 548 -13.71 -34.78 -36.40
C ALA A 548 -12.90 -34.43 -37.65
N ALA A 549 -11.92 -35.29 -37.97
CA ALA A 549 -11.24 -35.26 -39.24
C ALA A 549 -12.25 -35.70 -40.31
N SER A 550 -12.56 -34.78 -41.22
CA SER A 550 -13.01 -35.11 -42.58
C SER A 550 -12.27 -34.20 -43.54
#